data_AF-A0A3G9G3R8-F1
#
_entry.id   AF-A0A3G9G3R8-F1
#
_cell.length_a   1.000
_cell.length_b   1.000
_cell.length_c   1.000
_cell.angle_alpha   90.00
_cell.angle_beta   90.00
_cell.angle_gamma   90.00
#
_symmetry.space_group_name_H-M   'P 1'
#
loop_
_entity.id
_entity.type
_entity.pdbx_description
1 polymer ?
#
loop_
_entity_poly.entity_id
_entity_poly.type
_entity_poly.pdbx_seq_one_letter_code
_entity_poly.pdbx_strand_id
1 'polypeptide(L)'
;MPFYSGTKPVAEMGLKYAPTMPSALLVAVLDGDIEREGRTTAVLYESFVYEDEIEGLRFRVPQSYITDFASIPWLVRGLIPAFGRHAKAAVVHDWLYAVGEPDMRARADRVFLHALRELKVAWFKRLILYTAVRLGGSGGYNKERRVWNRTFADWRDGKRLEIAPFERHTAFSGETNGPQPL
;
A
#
# COMPACT_ATOMS: atom_id res chain seq x y z
N MET A 1 28.20 19.97 10.96
CA MET A 1 28.04 19.40 9.59
C MET A 1 26.72 19.91 9.05
N PRO A 2 26.67 20.67 7.93
CA PRO A 2 25.40 21.20 7.44
C PRO A 2 24.67 20.16 6.58
N PHE A 3 23.38 20.00 6.86
CA PHE A 3 22.42 19.26 6.05
C PHE A 3 22.25 19.94 4.69
N TYR A 4 22.43 19.20 3.60
CA TYR A 4 22.02 19.65 2.27
C TYR A 4 20.48 19.65 2.17
N SER A 5 19.88 20.82 2.40
CA SER A 5 18.51 21.13 1.98
C SER A 5 18.59 21.70 0.56
N GLY A 6 18.05 20.96 -0.42
CA GLY A 6 18.17 21.34 -1.81
C GLY A 6 17.51 20.36 -2.77
N THR A 7 16.21 20.14 -2.63
CA THR A 7 15.39 19.66 -3.76
C THR A 7 14.48 20.81 -4.19
N LYS A 8 14.77 21.37 -5.35
CA LYS A 8 13.86 22.29 -6.05
C LYS A 8 12.53 21.58 -6.31
N PRO A 9 11.39 22.29 -6.29
CA PRO A 9 10.09 21.70 -6.61
C PRO A 9 10.09 21.14 -8.04
N VAL A 10 9.59 19.92 -8.19
CA VAL A 10 9.54 19.12 -9.43
C VAL A 10 8.77 19.80 -10.57
N ALA A 11 8.07 20.92 -10.28
CA ALA A 11 7.31 21.71 -11.24
C ALA A 11 8.17 22.35 -12.36
N GLU A 12 9.47 22.53 -12.18
CA GLU A 12 10.33 23.22 -13.17
C GLU A 12 10.82 22.34 -14.35
N MET A 13 10.53 21.03 -14.37
CA MET A 13 11.17 20.11 -15.34
C MET A 13 10.35 19.70 -16.57
N GLY A 14 9.15 20.26 -16.81
CA GLY A 14 8.40 20.06 -18.07
C GLY A 14 8.08 18.59 -18.42
N LEU A 15 8.25 17.66 -17.48
CA LEU A 15 7.94 16.25 -17.61
C LEU A 15 6.52 16.04 -17.08
N LYS A 16 5.59 15.65 -17.95
CA LYS A 16 4.18 15.33 -17.62
C LYS A 16 3.97 14.11 -16.71
N TYR A 17 4.98 13.68 -15.95
CA TYR A 17 4.90 12.53 -15.05
C TYR A 17 5.85 12.73 -13.88
N ALA A 18 5.37 13.31 -12.78
CA ALA A 18 6.04 13.23 -11.49
C ALA A 18 5.47 12.02 -10.74
N PRO A 19 6.25 10.96 -10.47
CA PRO A 19 5.77 9.83 -9.68
C PRO A 19 5.49 10.30 -8.24
N THR A 20 4.26 10.08 -7.73
CA THR A 20 3.92 10.34 -6.31
C THR A 20 4.27 9.16 -5.41
N MET A 21 4.64 8.00 -5.98
CA MET A 21 5.18 6.91 -5.17
C MET A 21 6.41 7.37 -4.39
N PRO A 22 6.47 7.11 -3.07
CA PRO A 22 7.61 7.53 -2.27
C PRO A 22 8.88 6.85 -2.79
N SER A 23 10.00 7.57 -2.81
CA SER A 23 11.27 7.03 -3.32
C SER A 23 11.71 5.80 -2.53
N ALA A 24 11.68 5.91 -1.21
CA ALA A 24 11.88 4.82 -0.26
C ALA A 24 10.56 4.49 0.45
N LEU A 25 10.36 3.21 0.76
CA LEU A 25 9.27 2.76 1.61
C LEU A 25 9.88 2.32 2.94
N LEU A 26 9.62 3.07 4.02
CA LEU A 26 10.12 2.71 5.35
C LEU A 26 9.12 1.77 6.02
N VAL A 27 9.59 0.57 6.33
CA VAL A 27 8.81 -0.45 7.02
C VAL A 27 9.60 -1.11 8.14
N ALA A 28 8.92 -1.44 9.23
CA ALA A 28 9.41 -2.40 10.20
C ALA A 28 8.84 -3.78 9.85
N VAL A 29 9.71 -4.79 9.79
CA VAL A 29 9.32 -6.17 9.52
C VAL A 29 8.83 -6.78 10.82
N LEU A 30 7.66 -7.43 10.78
CA LEU A 30 7.04 -8.06 11.94
C LEU A 30 7.13 -9.58 11.80
N ASP A 31 7.78 -10.23 12.76
CA ASP A 31 7.86 -11.67 12.95
C ASP A 31 7.04 -12.12 14.19
N GLY A 32 6.41 -13.30 14.13
CA GLY A 32 5.60 -13.85 15.23
C GLY A 32 4.08 -13.73 15.06
N ASP A 33 3.33 -13.35 16.11
CA ASP A 33 1.85 -13.45 16.19
C ASP A 33 1.06 -12.58 15.18
N ILE A 34 1.74 -11.68 14.47
CA ILE A 34 1.14 -10.81 13.45
C ILE A 34 1.21 -11.42 12.04
N GLU A 35 1.89 -12.56 11.88
CA GLU A 35 1.93 -13.27 10.61
C GLU A 35 0.54 -13.55 10.05
N ARG A 36 0.39 -13.32 8.74
CA ARG A 36 -0.88 -13.52 8.04
C ARG A 36 -0.77 -14.76 7.17
N GLU A 37 -1.40 -15.85 7.61
CA GLU A 37 -1.38 -17.14 6.89
C GLU A 37 0.06 -17.66 6.64
N GLY A 38 0.93 -17.56 7.66
CA GLY A 38 2.33 -17.98 7.59
C GLY A 38 3.23 -17.04 6.78
N ARG A 39 2.85 -15.76 6.66
CA ARG A 39 3.60 -14.73 5.95
C ARG A 39 4.06 -13.68 6.93
N THR A 40 5.35 -13.37 6.87
CA THR A 40 5.93 -12.16 7.47
C THR A 40 5.17 -10.95 6.96
N THR A 41 4.71 -10.12 7.88
CA THR A 41 4.04 -8.86 7.54
C THR A 41 4.99 -7.71 7.82
N ALA A 42 4.68 -6.54 7.31
CA ALA A 42 5.42 -5.36 7.66
C ALA A 42 4.46 -4.23 8.01
N VAL A 43 4.94 -3.34 8.87
CA VAL A 43 4.20 -2.15 9.29
C VAL A 43 4.87 -0.92 8.73
N LEU A 44 4.08 -0.01 8.16
CA LEU A 44 4.58 1.26 7.65
C LEU A 44 5.08 2.13 8.80
N TYR A 45 6.35 2.51 8.73
CA TYR A 45 6.95 3.45 9.67
C TYR A 45 6.53 4.88 9.36
N GLU A 46 6.34 5.22 8.09
CA GLU A 46 5.93 6.56 7.67
C GLU A 46 4.73 6.46 6.74
N SER A 47 3.78 7.37 6.92
CA SER A 47 2.66 7.53 6.00
C SER A 47 3.13 8.12 4.67
N PHE A 48 2.47 7.80 3.57
CA PHE A 48 2.71 8.46 2.30
C PHE A 48 1.39 8.72 1.55
N VAL A 49 1.40 9.73 0.68
CA VAL A 49 0.28 10.03 -0.21
C VAL A 49 0.58 9.44 -1.58
N TYR A 50 -0.42 8.81 -2.17
CA TYR A 50 -0.35 8.32 -3.54
C TYR A 50 -1.48 8.95 -4.36
N GLU A 51 -1.13 9.41 -5.56
CA GLU A 51 -2.03 10.07 -6.51
C GLU A 51 -2.02 9.28 -7.81
N ASP A 52 -3.18 8.70 -8.17
CA ASP A 52 -3.44 8.12 -9.47
C ASP A 52 -4.19 9.13 -10.34
N GLU A 53 -3.46 9.83 -11.21
CA GLU A 53 -4.04 10.81 -12.14
C GLU A 53 -5.01 10.16 -13.15
N ILE A 54 -4.85 8.86 -13.46
CA ILE A 54 -5.67 8.18 -14.48
C ILE A 54 -7.07 7.89 -13.93
N GLU A 55 -7.16 7.43 -12.69
CA GLU A 55 -8.45 7.21 -12.01
C GLU A 55 -8.94 8.48 -11.27
N GLY A 56 -8.13 9.54 -11.22
CA GLY A 56 -8.43 10.76 -10.48
C GLY A 56 -8.49 10.54 -8.97
N LEU A 57 -7.68 9.61 -8.44
CA LEU A 57 -7.70 9.20 -7.03
C LEU A 57 -6.50 9.76 -6.28
N ARG A 58 -6.75 10.28 -5.08
CA ARG A 58 -5.72 10.73 -4.13
C ARG A 58 -6.05 10.18 -2.76
N PHE A 59 -5.11 9.48 -2.14
CA PHE A 59 -5.31 8.93 -0.80
C PHE A 59 -3.98 8.85 -0.06
N ARG A 60 -4.06 8.82 1.27
CA ARG A 60 -2.91 8.62 2.15
C ARG A 60 -2.93 7.20 2.69
N VAL A 61 -1.81 6.50 2.57
CA VAL A 61 -1.56 5.27 3.32
C VAL A 61 -0.94 5.68 4.65
N PRO A 62 -1.57 5.35 5.79
CA PRO A 62 -1.16 5.83 7.10
C PRO A 62 0.09 5.09 7.61
N GLN A 63 0.78 5.72 8.56
CA GLN A 63 1.73 5.02 9.44
C GLN A 63 0.98 3.94 10.23
N SER A 64 1.71 2.93 10.70
CA SER A 64 1.18 1.84 11.53
C SER A 64 0.27 0.88 10.77
N TYR A 65 0.07 1.06 9.46
CA TYR A 65 -0.66 0.10 8.64
C TYR A 65 0.17 -1.14 8.36
N ILE A 66 -0.43 -2.30 8.59
CA ILE A 66 0.15 -3.62 8.33
C ILE A 66 -0.14 -4.01 6.88
N THR A 67 0.90 -4.27 6.10
CA THR A 67 0.85 -4.82 4.75
C THR A 67 1.50 -6.21 4.74
N ASP A 68 0.99 -7.10 3.89
CA ASP A 68 1.62 -8.40 3.65
C ASP A 68 2.40 -8.42 2.32
N PHE A 69 2.51 -7.28 1.63
CA PHE A 69 3.17 -7.03 0.34
C PHE A 69 2.75 -7.95 -0.82
N ALA A 70 1.84 -8.89 -0.55
CA ALA A 70 1.72 -10.06 -1.36
C ALA A 70 0.39 -10.76 -1.14
N SER A 71 -0.68 -10.06 -1.50
CA SER A 71 -1.79 -10.66 -2.24
C SER A 71 -1.38 -11.22 -3.63
N ILE A 72 -0.12 -11.67 -3.78
CA ILE A 72 0.42 -12.41 -4.91
C ILE A 72 0.00 -13.87 -4.71
N PRO A 73 -0.90 -14.43 -5.54
CA PRO A 73 -1.34 -15.82 -5.44
C PRO A 73 -0.15 -16.76 -5.46
N TRP A 74 -0.25 -17.86 -4.71
CA TRP A 74 0.81 -18.87 -4.58
C TRP A 74 1.37 -19.31 -5.94
N LEU A 75 0.50 -19.38 -6.96
CA LEU A 75 0.81 -19.85 -8.31
C LEU A 75 1.89 -19.01 -9.02
N VAL A 76 2.04 -17.73 -8.67
CA VAL A 76 2.97 -16.80 -9.36
C VAL A 76 4.22 -16.48 -8.52
N ARG A 77 4.35 -17.06 -7.32
CA ARG A 77 5.49 -16.82 -6.40
C ARG A 77 6.84 -17.36 -6.89
N GLY A 78 6.84 -18.37 -7.77
CA GLY A 78 8.08 -18.86 -8.40
C GLY A 78 8.62 -17.95 -9.50
N LEU A 79 7.78 -17.05 -10.03
CA LEU A 79 8.11 -16.19 -11.17
C LEU A 79 8.45 -14.75 -10.75
N ILE A 80 7.96 -14.32 -9.59
CA ILE A 80 8.10 -12.96 -9.08
C ILE A 80 8.72 -13.04 -7.69
N PRO A 81 9.88 -12.38 -7.45
CA PRO A 81 10.50 -12.37 -6.14
C PRO A 81 9.54 -11.77 -5.09
N ALA A 82 9.57 -12.28 -3.86
CA ALA A 82 8.66 -11.87 -2.79
C ALA A 82 8.75 -10.37 -2.45
N PHE A 83 9.93 -9.78 -2.63
CA PHE A 83 10.16 -8.35 -2.46
C PHE A 83 10.84 -7.79 -3.72
N GLY A 84 10.38 -6.64 -4.19
CA GLY A 84 10.95 -6.01 -5.38
C GLY A 84 10.23 -4.73 -5.79
N ARG A 85 10.46 -4.29 -7.02
CA ARG A 85 9.91 -3.01 -7.56
C ARG A 85 8.38 -2.89 -7.49
N HIS A 86 7.66 -3.98 -7.25
CA HIS A 86 6.20 -4.03 -7.13
C HIS A 86 5.70 -3.88 -5.69
N ALA A 87 6.58 -3.96 -4.67
CA ALA A 87 6.19 -3.94 -3.26
C ALA A 87 5.43 -2.66 -2.89
N LYS A 88 5.89 -1.49 -3.34
CA LYS A 88 5.19 -0.21 -3.13
C LYS A 88 3.77 -0.21 -3.71
N ALA A 89 3.60 -0.77 -4.92
CA ALA A 89 2.29 -0.91 -5.54
C ALA A 89 1.40 -1.88 -4.75
N ALA A 90 1.96 -2.95 -4.18
CA ALA A 90 1.21 -3.89 -3.35
C ALA A 90 0.68 -3.22 -2.07
N VAL A 91 1.47 -2.38 -1.41
CA VAL A 91 0.99 -1.60 -0.23
C VAL A 91 -0.22 -0.73 -0.57
N VAL A 92 -0.15 -0.03 -1.71
CA VAL A 92 -1.27 0.78 -2.20
C VAL A 92 -2.50 -0.09 -2.47
N HIS A 93 -2.32 -1.25 -3.10
CA HIS A 93 -3.42 -2.18 -3.37
C HIS A 93 -4.05 -2.70 -2.08
N ASP A 94 -3.25 -3.22 -1.15
CA ASP A 94 -3.69 -3.73 0.15
C ASP A 94 -4.48 -2.65 0.91
N TRP A 95 -4.00 -1.40 0.89
CA TRP A 95 -4.67 -0.28 1.55
C TRP A 95 -6.07 -0.01 0.99
N LEU A 96 -6.18 0.11 -0.34
CA LEU A 96 -7.47 0.35 -1.00
C LEU A 96 -8.45 -0.82 -0.76
N TYR A 97 -7.91 -2.03 -0.68
CA TYR A 97 -8.66 -3.24 -0.34
C TYR A 97 -9.19 -3.23 1.10
N ALA A 98 -8.35 -2.81 2.06
CA ALA A 98 -8.74 -2.65 3.46
C ALA A 98 -9.83 -1.59 3.63
N VAL A 99 -9.70 -0.44 2.94
CA VAL A 99 -10.71 0.63 2.92
C VAL A 99 -12.04 0.13 2.34
N GLY A 100 -12.03 -0.64 1.25
CA GLY A 100 -13.16 -1.46 0.79
C GLY A 100 -14.51 -0.75 0.56
N GLU A 101 -14.46 0.48 0.06
CA GLU A 101 -15.62 1.25 -0.44
C GLU A 101 -16.38 0.47 -1.56
N PRO A 102 -17.70 0.64 -1.72
CA PRO A 102 -18.42 0.07 -2.86
C PRO A 102 -17.76 0.44 -4.20
N ASP A 103 -17.70 -0.50 -5.16
CA ASP A 103 -17.02 -0.37 -6.46
C ASP A 103 -15.49 -0.13 -6.43
N MET A 104 -14.90 -0.08 -5.24
CA MET A 104 -13.49 0.24 -5.07
C MET A 104 -12.56 -0.88 -5.47
N ARG A 105 -13.02 -2.14 -5.42
CA ARG A 105 -12.21 -3.29 -5.82
C ARG A 105 -11.66 -3.15 -7.25
N ALA A 106 -12.56 -2.87 -8.21
CA ALA A 106 -12.16 -2.75 -9.60
C ALA A 106 -11.24 -1.54 -9.85
N ARG A 107 -11.43 -0.45 -9.07
CA ARG A 107 -10.54 0.70 -9.07
C ARG A 107 -9.18 0.36 -8.47
N ALA A 108 -9.13 -0.31 -7.33
CA ALA A 108 -7.90 -0.73 -6.66
C ALA A 108 -7.03 -1.61 -7.58
N ASP A 109 -7.64 -2.55 -8.31
CA ASP A 109 -6.91 -3.39 -9.27
C ASP A 109 -6.32 -2.56 -10.43
N ARG A 110 -7.01 -1.51 -10.89
CA ARG A 110 -6.50 -0.58 -11.93
C ARG A 110 -5.41 0.34 -11.40
N VAL A 111 -5.62 0.91 -10.21
CA VAL A 111 -4.60 1.70 -9.49
C VAL A 111 -3.32 0.90 -9.30
N PHE A 112 -3.44 -0.38 -8.93
CA PHE A 112 -2.29 -1.28 -8.83
C PHE A 112 -1.56 -1.42 -10.16
N LEU A 113 -2.29 -1.62 -11.26
CA LEU A 113 -1.69 -1.66 -12.60
C LEU A 113 -0.97 -0.36 -12.97
N HIS A 114 -1.54 0.81 -12.62
CA HIS A 114 -0.94 2.11 -12.86
C HIS A 114 0.34 2.29 -12.02
N ALA A 115 0.30 1.96 -10.74
CA ALA A 115 1.47 1.97 -9.85
C ALA A 115 2.59 1.05 -10.36
N LEU A 116 2.26 -0.14 -10.86
CA LEU A 116 3.25 -1.05 -11.47
C LEU A 116 3.88 -0.46 -12.75
N ARG A 117 3.13 0.34 -13.52
CA ARG A 117 3.65 1.06 -14.70
C ARG A 117 4.61 2.17 -14.26
N GLU A 118 4.22 2.96 -13.28
CA GLU A 118 5.03 4.05 -12.70
C GLU A 118 6.37 3.52 -12.14
N LEU A 119 6.35 2.39 -11.44
CA LEU A 119 7.54 1.73 -10.88
C LEU A 119 8.42 1.02 -11.94
N LYS A 120 8.04 1.11 -13.22
CA LYS A 120 8.71 0.51 -14.38
C LYS A 120 8.89 -1.01 -14.23
N VAL A 121 7.93 -1.70 -13.64
CA VAL A 121 7.91 -3.18 -13.59
C VAL A 121 7.82 -3.74 -15.02
N ALA A 122 8.45 -4.85 -15.36
CA ALA A 122 8.39 -5.37 -16.74
C ALA A 122 6.95 -5.73 -17.16
N TRP A 123 6.59 -5.49 -18.43
CA TRP A 123 5.20 -5.62 -18.91
C TRP A 123 4.57 -7.00 -18.60
N PHE A 124 5.32 -8.09 -18.80
CA PHE A 124 4.84 -9.44 -18.55
C PHE A 124 4.56 -9.69 -17.07
N LYS A 125 5.41 -9.15 -16.17
CA LYS A 125 5.17 -9.20 -14.72
C LYS A 125 3.93 -8.41 -14.34
N ARG A 126 3.69 -7.25 -14.96
CA ARG A 126 2.45 -6.47 -14.73
C ARG A 126 1.22 -7.27 -15.13
N LEU A 127 1.26 -7.94 -16.28
CA LEU A 127 0.14 -8.75 -16.75
C LEU A 127 -0.17 -9.88 -15.77
N ILE A 128 0.86 -10.62 -15.33
CA ILE A 128 0.73 -11.71 -14.35
C ILE A 128 0.16 -11.20 -13.02
N LEU A 129 0.71 -10.09 -12.49
CA LEU A 129 0.26 -9.51 -11.22
C LEU A 129 -1.18 -8.98 -11.30
N TYR A 130 -1.53 -8.33 -12.41
CA TYR A 130 -2.87 -7.77 -12.61
C TYR A 130 -3.93 -8.87 -12.79
N THR A 131 -3.64 -9.92 -13.57
CA THR A 131 -4.57 -11.05 -13.73
C THR A 131 -4.74 -11.81 -12.41
N ALA A 132 -3.66 -11.96 -11.65
CA ALA A 132 -3.69 -12.55 -10.31
C ALA A 132 -4.67 -11.84 -9.36
N VAL A 133 -4.59 -10.51 -9.22
CA VAL A 133 -5.49 -9.76 -8.32
C VAL A 133 -6.95 -9.77 -8.81
N ARG A 134 -7.16 -9.70 -10.14
CA ARG A 134 -8.50 -9.80 -10.73
C ARG A 134 -9.20 -11.12 -10.43
N LEU A 135 -8.46 -12.23 -10.52
CA LEU A 135 -8.97 -13.58 -10.29
C LEU A 135 -9.08 -13.93 -8.79
N GLY A 136 -8.08 -13.59 -7.99
CA GLY A 136 -8.02 -13.93 -6.56
C GLY A 136 -8.77 -12.97 -5.64
N GLY A 137 -9.13 -11.78 -6.13
CA GLY A 137 -9.60 -10.67 -5.30
C GLY A 137 -10.99 -10.85 -4.67
N SER A 138 -11.82 -11.82 -5.11
CA SER A 138 -13.19 -12.00 -4.59
C SER A 138 -13.22 -12.55 -3.17
N GLY A 139 -12.26 -13.41 -2.79
CA GLY A 139 -12.18 -14.01 -1.45
C GLY A 139 -11.59 -13.06 -0.39
N GLY A 140 -10.53 -12.32 -0.74
CA GLY A 140 -9.85 -11.40 0.19
C GLY A 140 -10.68 -10.17 0.57
N TYR A 141 -11.41 -9.61 -0.39
CA TYR A 141 -12.19 -8.38 -0.22
C TYR A 141 -13.27 -8.47 0.87
N ASN A 142 -13.94 -9.62 0.97
CA ASN A 142 -14.97 -9.84 1.99
C ASN A 142 -14.39 -10.23 3.37
N LYS A 143 -13.13 -10.67 3.44
CA LYS A 143 -12.44 -11.04 4.69
C LYS A 143 -11.90 -9.79 5.39
N GLU A 144 -11.33 -8.86 4.64
CA GLU A 144 -10.73 -7.63 5.19
C GLU A 144 -11.76 -6.63 5.73
N ARG A 145 -12.97 -6.64 5.18
CA ARG A 145 -14.09 -5.82 5.69
C ARG A 145 -14.38 -6.00 7.18
N ARG A 146 -14.11 -7.19 7.75
CA ARG A 146 -14.36 -7.53 9.15
C ARG A 146 -13.20 -7.26 10.10
N VAL A 147 -12.06 -6.80 9.57
CA VAL A 147 -10.77 -6.90 10.26
C VAL A 147 -10.08 -5.53 10.42
N TRP A 148 -10.79 -4.42 10.16
CA TRP A 148 -10.26 -3.05 10.21
C TRP A 148 -9.42 -2.74 11.45
N ASN A 149 -9.89 -3.07 12.66
CA ASN A 149 -9.12 -2.80 13.87
C ASN A 149 -7.83 -3.63 13.96
N ARG A 150 -7.72 -4.74 13.24
CA ARG A 150 -6.50 -5.57 13.20
C ARG A 150 -5.55 -5.18 12.07
N THR A 151 -5.85 -4.19 11.23
CA THR A 151 -4.94 -3.76 10.14
C THR A 151 -3.84 -2.82 10.61
N PHE A 152 -3.76 -2.53 11.91
CA PHE A 152 -2.79 -1.61 12.48
C PHE A 152 -1.95 -2.25 13.59
N ALA A 153 -0.67 -1.92 13.64
CA ALA A 153 0.26 -2.32 14.69
C ALA A 153 1.20 -1.16 15.05
N ASP A 154 1.69 -1.16 16.28
CA ASP A 154 2.81 -0.31 16.67
C ASP A 154 4.09 -0.85 16.03
N TRP A 155 4.83 0.02 15.34
CA TRP A 155 6.06 -0.34 14.65
C TRP A 155 7.25 -0.56 15.59
N ARG A 156 7.17 -0.10 16.86
CA ARG A 156 8.23 -0.19 17.86
C ARG A 156 8.26 -1.54 18.54
N ASP A 157 7.10 -2.05 18.93
CA ASP A 157 6.97 -3.29 19.70
C ASP A 157 6.26 -4.42 18.94
N GLY A 158 5.77 -4.13 17.73
CA GLY A 158 5.13 -5.10 16.86
C GLY A 158 3.81 -5.62 17.40
N LYS A 159 3.12 -4.91 18.31
CA LYS A 159 1.79 -5.31 18.80
C LYS A 159 0.68 -4.66 18.00
N ARG A 160 -0.44 -5.38 17.81
CA ARG A 160 -1.63 -4.80 17.16
C ARG A 160 -2.21 -3.69 18.02
N LEU A 161 -2.65 -2.62 17.37
CA LEU A 161 -3.39 -1.58 18.06
C LEU A 161 -4.79 -2.11 18.43
N GLU A 162 -5.24 -1.85 19.65
CA GLU A 162 -6.58 -2.27 20.11
C GLU A 162 -7.69 -1.53 19.36
N ILE A 163 -7.42 -0.27 18.99
CA ILE A 163 -8.34 0.62 18.29
C ILE A 163 -7.60 1.15 17.06
N ALA A 164 -8.26 1.13 15.90
CA ALA A 164 -7.72 1.76 14.71
C ALA A 164 -7.50 3.26 14.99
N PRO A 165 -6.38 3.84 14.53
CA PRO A 165 -6.06 5.24 14.81
C PRO A 165 -7.06 6.23 14.17
N PHE A 166 -7.96 5.74 13.30
CA PHE A 166 -9.01 6.54 12.68
C PHE A 166 -10.15 5.67 12.11
N GLU A 167 -11.25 6.34 11.77
CA GLU A 167 -12.44 5.72 11.20
C GLU A 167 -12.25 5.36 9.72
N ARG A 168 -12.81 4.22 9.32
CA ARG A 168 -12.61 3.67 7.97
C ARG A 168 -13.02 4.61 6.83
N HIS A 169 -14.06 5.41 7.02
CA HIS A 169 -14.57 6.28 5.95
C HIS A 169 -13.73 7.54 5.75
N THR A 170 -12.98 8.00 6.77
CA THR A 170 -12.04 9.12 6.65
C THR A 170 -10.70 8.69 6.05
N ALA A 171 -10.44 7.38 6.02
CA ALA A 171 -9.25 6.78 5.40
C ALA A 171 -9.08 7.15 3.92
N PHE A 172 -10.19 7.44 3.23
CA PHE A 172 -10.19 7.73 1.79
C PHE A 172 -10.06 9.22 1.47
N SER A 173 -10.58 10.12 2.32
CA SER A 173 -10.62 11.56 2.03
C SER A 173 -9.26 12.26 2.13
N GLY A 174 -8.22 11.57 2.59
CA GLY A 174 -6.90 12.17 2.81
C GLY A 174 -6.86 13.15 3.99
N GLU A 175 -7.99 13.40 4.67
CA GLU A 175 -8.11 14.16 5.91
C GLU A 175 -7.56 13.36 7.09
N THR A 176 -6.25 13.17 7.09
CA THR A 176 -5.53 12.32 8.04
C THR A 176 -4.78 13.18 9.06
N ASN A 177 -5.38 14.31 9.44
CA ASN A 177 -4.95 15.18 10.54
C ASN A 177 -5.50 14.70 11.90
N GLY A 178 -5.84 13.42 12.04
CA GLY A 178 -6.11 12.83 13.35
C GLY A 178 -4.81 12.80 14.17
N PRO A 179 -4.84 13.09 15.48
CA PRO A 179 -3.65 13.07 16.31
C PRO A 179 -3.00 11.69 16.23
N GLN A 180 -1.72 11.68 15.84
CA GLN A 180 -0.92 10.47 15.88
C GLN A 180 -0.77 10.04 17.35
N PRO A 181 -1.12 8.80 17.72
CA PRO A 181 -0.78 8.32 19.04
C PRO A 181 0.76 8.33 19.18
N LEU A 182 1.23 8.95 20.26
CA LEU A 182 2.64 9.18 20.60
C LEU A 182 3.47 7.88 20.58
#